data_AF-A0A629KHT2-F1
#
_entry.id   AF-A0A629KHT2-F1
#
_cell.length_a   1.000
_cell.length_b   1.000
_cell.length_c   1.000
_cell.angle_alpha   90.00
_cell.angle_beta   90.00
_cell.angle_gamma   90.00
#
_symmetry.space_group_name_H-M   'P 1'
#
loop_
_entity.id
_entity.type
_entity.pdbx_description
1 polymer ?
#
loop_
_entity_poly.entity_id
_entity_poly.type
_entity_poly.pdbx_seq_one_letter_code
_entity_poly.pdbx_strand_id
1 'polypeptide(L)'
;MKKTVFSKLSRRKRRSLVIDLKNKIRNEKAEYGGKILSDVYFNTIDKGERNQKTRHWIDVYFPSKTDPALLWNTTIITCLQDLEDKAEHLAFEDARKGLTEEEYHDILNLETIPILDKNGKVFAHEQVFKEQNRKVEFSGRTYYEEIDYQKEQNIKRGVFDIYERYEIYKDYAYGLGLTIVVNEKNLDQEAVERAIENFYKRGEKTWTDDKPVDKKELIKLYNEVFKKTNCGSAEIKMD
;
A
#
# COMPACT_ATOMS: atom_id res chain seq x y z
N MET A 1 -14.36 14.00 -16.81
CA MET A 1 -13.87 13.49 -18.12
C MET A 1 -13.31 12.08 -17.92
N LYS A 2 -13.87 11.05 -18.53
CA LYS A 2 -13.41 9.65 -18.34
C LYS A 2 -12.00 9.53 -18.93
N LYS A 3 -10.97 9.34 -18.09
CA LYS A 3 -9.59 9.15 -18.58
C LYS A 3 -9.54 7.85 -19.39
N THR A 4 -9.11 7.94 -20.64
CA THR A 4 -8.93 6.77 -21.50
C THR A 4 -7.80 5.91 -20.94
N VAL A 5 -8.07 4.62 -20.74
CA VAL A 5 -7.08 3.62 -20.30
C VAL A 5 -5.85 3.65 -21.22
N PHE A 6 -4.64 3.53 -20.66
CA PHE A 6 -3.39 3.62 -21.42
C PHE A 6 -3.35 2.62 -22.59
N SER A 7 -3.79 1.39 -22.35
CA SER A 7 -3.85 0.32 -23.37
C SER A 7 -4.76 0.66 -24.56
N LYS A 8 -5.73 1.57 -24.39
CA LYS A 8 -6.63 2.05 -25.44
C LYS A 8 -6.07 3.23 -26.24
N LEU A 9 -4.92 3.79 -25.84
CA LEU A 9 -4.26 4.84 -26.61
C LEU A 9 -3.57 4.28 -27.86
N SER A 10 -3.51 5.08 -28.92
CA SER A 10 -2.76 4.73 -30.12
C SER A 10 -1.28 4.49 -29.78
N ARG A 11 -0.63 3.59 -30.53
CA ARG A 11 0.80 3.27 -30.31
C ARG A 11 1.68 4.52 -30.31
N ARG A 12 1.40 5.49 -31.17
CA ARG A 12 2.12 6.79 -31.22
C ARG A 12 1.98 7.56 -29.90
N LYS A 13 0.77 7.70 -29.36
CA LYS A 13 0.53 8.39 -28.08
C LYS A 13 1.23 7.68 -26.93
N ARG A 14 1.14 6.34 -26.89
CA ARG A 14 1.84 5.54 -25.88
C ARG A 14 3.35 5.73 -25.92
N ARG A 15 3.97 5.69 -27.10
CA ARG A 15 5.42 5.96 -27.26
C ARG A 15 5.82 7.35 -26.78
N SER A 16 5.00 8.37 -27.05
CA SER A 16 5.26 9.73 -26.56
C SER A 16 5.32 9.76 -25.03
N LEU A 17 4.34 9.17 -24.36
CA LEU A 17 4.31 9.10 -22.88
C LEU A 17 5.53 8.35 -22.30
N VAL A 18 5.98 7.28 -22.97
CA VAL A 18 7.19 6.56 -22.58
C VAL A 18 8.46 7.43 -22.73
N ILE A 19 8.55 8.23 -23.80
CA ILE A 19 9.66 9.17 -24.01
C ILE A 19 9.64 10.25 -22.92
N ASP A 20 8.47 10.80 -22.62
CA ASP A 20 8.30 11.81 -21.57
C ASP A 20 8.73 11.26 -20.21
N LEU A 21 8.31 10.03 -19.87
CA LEU A 21 8.75 9.33 -18.66
C LEU A 21 10.28 9.17 -18.63
N LYS A 22 10.90 8.68 -19.70
CA LYS A 22 12.38 8.53 -19.77
C LYS A 22 13.11 9.86 -19.57
N ASN A 23 12.58 10.94 -20.14
CA ASN A 23 13.14 12.27 -19.95
C ASN A 23 13.03 12.73 -18.50
N LYS A 24 11.89 12.52 -17.84
CA LYS A 24 11.71 12.82 -16.41
C LYS A 24 12.68 12.04 -15.53
N ILE A 25 12.76 10.71 -15.72
CA ILE A 25 13.69 9.84 -14.99
C ILE A 25 15.14 10.34 -15.11
N ARG A 26 15.56 10.76 -16.32
CA ARG A 26 16.91 11.32 -16.53
C ARG A 26 17.11 12.65 -15.80
N ASN A 27 16.13 13.54 -15.85
CA ASN A 27 16.22 14.87 -15.25
C ASN A 27 16.19 14.80 -13.72
N GLU A 28 15.48 13.83 -13.15
CA GLU A 28 15.32 13.62 -11.71
C GLU A 28 16.28 12.53 -11.18
N LYS A 29 17.37 12.26 -11.90
CA LYS A 29 18.36 11.24 -11.54
C LYS A 29 18.94 11.42 -10.13
N ALA A 30 19.16 12.67 -9.71
CA ALA A 30 19.66 12.98 -8.37
C ALA A 30 18.69 12.53 -7.27
N GLU A 31 17.39 12.52 -7.56
CA GLU A 31 16.32 12.24 -6.61
C GLU A 31 15.94 10.75 -6.52
N TYR A 32 15.94 10.05 -7.67
CA TYR A 32 15.40 8.69 -7.79
C TYR A 32 16.37 7.66 -8.39
N GLY A 33 17.67 8.00 -8.49
CA GLY A 33 18.69 7.08 -9.02
C GLY A 33 18.70 6.92 -10.55
N GLY A 34 17.73 7.49 -11.26
CA GLY A 34 17.70 7.55 -12.72
C GLY A 34 17.25 6.26 -13.42
N LYS A 35 16.63 5.32 -12.69
CA LYS A 35 15.99 4.12 -13.27
C LYS A 35 14.47 4.14 -13.19
N ILE A 36 13.93 4.89 -12.22
CA ILE A 36 12.50 4.96 -11.91
C ILE A 36 12.08 6.40 -11.71
N LEU A 37 10.76 6.61 -11.76
CA LEU A 37 10.10 7.80 -11.24
C LEU A 37 9.15 7.35 -10.13
N SER A 38 9.14 8.05 -9.00
CA SER A 38 8.23 7.78 -7.88
C SER A 38 7.69 9.11 -7.36
N ASP A 39 6.62 9.09 -6.60
CA ASP A 39 6.19 10.20 -5.75
C ASP A 39 6.94 10.24 -4.41
N VAL A 40 7.70 9.19 -4.09
CA VAL A 40 8.52 9.08 -2.89
C VAL A 40 10.00 9.30 -3.23
N TYR A 41 10.54 10.43 -2.77
CA TYR A 41 11.95 10.80 -2.97
C TYR A 41 12.87 9.95 -2.08
N PHE A 42 13.64 9.04 -2.67
CA PHE A 42 14.63 8.24 -1.95
C PHE A 42 15.78 9.09 -1.39
N ASN A 43 16.19 10.15 -2.11
CA ASN A 43 17.44 10.86 -1.82
C ASN A 43 17.30 12.21 -1.08
N THR A 44 16.09 12.75 -0.92
CA THR A 44 15.91 14.11 -0.35
C THR A 44 14.97 14.21 0.84
N ILE A 45 13.82 13.52 0.82
CA ILE A 45 12.84 13.58 1.92
C ILE A 45 13.10 12.48 2.97
N ASP A 46 13.74 11.39 2.56
CA ASP A 46 13.92 10.20 3.39
C ASP A 46 15.22 10.21 4.23
N LYS A 47 15.70 11.38 4.65
CA LYS A 47 16.95 11.52 5.43
C LYS A 47 16.82 11.09 6.90
N GLY A 48 15.60 10.85 7.39
CA GLY A 48 15.39 10.28 8.71
C GLY A 48 15.55 8.77 8.64
N GLU A 49 16.55 8.20 9.34
CA GLU A 49 16.76 6.74 9.41
C GLU A 49 15.50 5.93 9.75
N ARG A 50 14.51 6.54 10.41
CA ARG A 50 13.22 5.91 10.73
C ARG A 50 12.39 5.57 9.49
N ASN A 51 12.29 6.46 8.51
CA ASN A 51 11.37 6.30 7.38
C ASN A 51 11.90 5.29 6.35
N GLN A 52 13.22 5.19 6.19
CA GLN A 52 13.86 4.16 5.34
C GLN A 52 13.66 2.73 5.88
N LYS A 53 13.68 2.57 7.21
CA LYS A 53 13.61 1.26 7.89
C LYS A 53 12.18 0.69 7.97
N THR A 54 11.16 1.48 7.68
CA THR A 54 9.74 1.10 7.78
C THR A 54 8.98 1.23 6.46
N ARG A 55 9.67 1.42 5.32
CA ARG A 55 9.00 1.46 4.02
C ARG A 55 8.69 0.04 3.54
N HIS A 56 7.41 -0.30 3.50
CA HIS A 56 6.94 -1.61 3.03
C HIS A 56 6.10 -1.56 1.76
N TRP A 57 5.83 -0.34 1.26
CA TRP A 57 5.10 -0.06 0.04
C TRP A 57 5.71 1.14 -0.69
N ILE A 58 5.74 1.09 -2.02
CA ILE A 58 6.06 2.22 -2.89
C ILE A 58 5.40 2.09 -4.26
N ASP A 59 4.96 3.22 -4.82
CA ASP A 59 4.54 3.29 -6.21
C ASP A 59 5.65 3.87 -7.09
N VAL A 60 5.91 3.21 -8.21
CA VAL A 60 6.99 3.55 -9.15
C VAL A 60 6.54 3.41 -10.61
N TYR A 61 7.10 4.25 -11.45
CA TYR A 61 6.92 4.22 -12.90
C TYR A 61 8.25 3.92 -13.58
N PHE A 62 8.25 2.99 -14.52
CA PHE A 62 9.42 2.67 -15.34
C PHE A 62 9.03 2.18 -16.73
N PRO A 63 9.86 2.43 -17.77
CA PRO A 63 9.57 1.97 -19.12
C PRO A 63 9.76 0.44 -19.24
N SER A 64 9.01 -0.20 -20.14
CA SER A 64 9.33 -1.57 -20.55
C SER A 64 10.70 -1.62 -21.22
N LYS A 65 11.43 -2.72 -20.99
CA LYS A 65 12.72 -3.01 -21.64
C LYS A 65 12.51 -3.60 -23.04
N THR A 66 11.34 -4.19 -23.31
CA THR A 66 11.04 -4.92 -24.55
C THR A 66 10.07 -4.19 -25.51
N ASP A 67 9.08 -3.42 -25.01
CA ASP A 67 8.21 -2.60 -25.87
C ASP A 67 8.38 -1.09 -25.60
N PRO A 68 8.90 -0.31 -26.58
CA PRO A 68 9.06 1.13 -26.43
C PRO A 68 7.74 1.92 -26.32
N ALA A 69 6.59 1.26 -26.44
CA ALA A 69 5.27 1.86 -26.23
C ALA A 69 4.61 1.42 -24.91
N LEU A 70 5.34 0.74 -24.01
CA LEU A 70 4.84 0.34 -22.70
C LEU A 70 5.64 1.02 -21.59
N LEU A 71 4.92 1.42 -20.56
CA LEU A 71 5.45 1.77 -19.25
C LEU A 71 4.64 1.03 -18.20
N TRP A 72 5.32 0.69 -17.12
CA TRP A 72 4.78 0.03 -15.95
C TRP A 72 4.41 1.08 -14.92
N ASN A 73 3.18 1.02 -14.42
CA ASN A 73 2.71 1.74 -13.25
C ASN A 73 2.60 0.71 -12.14
N THR A 74 3.57 0.75 -11.24
CA THR A 74 3.94 -0.39 -10.42
C THR A 74 3.79 -0.07 -8.95
N THR A 75 3.06 -0.91 -8.24
CA THR A 75 3.07 -0.96 -6.79
C THR A 75 4.02 -2.07 -6.36
N ILE A 76 5.08 -1.72 -5.63
CA ILE A 76 6.00 -2.67 -5.02
C ILE A 76 5.72 -2.73 -3.53
N ILE A 77 5.47 -3.93 -3.03
CA ILE A 77 5.25 -4.19 -1.61
C ILE A 77 6.18 -5.29 -1.11
N THR A 78 6.51 -5.25 0.17
CA THR A 78 7.20 -6.38 0.82
C THR A 78 6.21 -7.52 1.10
N CYS A 79 6.72 -8.75 1.24
CA CYS A 79 5.93 -9.87 1.76
C CYS A 79 5.33 -9.55 3.14
N LEU A 80 5.96 -8.67 3.90
CA LEU A 80 5.44 -8.23 5.19
C LEU A 80 4.18 -7.36 5.06
N GLN A 81 4.18 -6.42 4.10
CA GLN A 81 2.97 -5.64 3.76
C GLN A 81 1.86 -6.56 3.25
N ASP A 82 2.19 -7.51 2.35
CA ASP A 82 1.20 -8.43 1.81
C ASP A 82 0.55 -9.32 2.89
N LEU A 83 1.31 -9.67 3.94
CA LEU A 83 0.77 -10.34 5.12
C LEU A 83 -0.22 -9.44 5.87
N GLU A 84 0.16 -8.18 6.11
CA GLU A 84 -0.67 -7.21 6.80
C GLU A 84 -1.97 -6.93 6.04
N ASP A 85 -1.88 -6.64 4.73
CA ASP A 85 -3.02 -6.35 3.86
C ASP A 85 -4.02 -7.53 3.83
N LYS A 86 -3.52 -8.77 3.72
CA LYS A 86 -4.39 -9.96 3.76
C LYS A 86 -5.02 -10.18 5.11
N ALA A 87 -4.27 -9.93 6.19
CA ALA A 87 -4.79 -10.07 7.55
C ALA A 87 -5.86 -9.03 7.86
N GLU A 88 -5.64 -7.78 7.45
CA GLU A 88 -6.58 -6.68 7.57
C GLU A 88 -7.83 -6.93 6.74
N HIS A 89 -7.68 -7.33 5.48
CA HIS A 89 -8.82 -7.66 4.61
C HIS A 89 -9.68 -8.78 5.19
N LEU A 90 -9.06 -9.88 5.68
CA LEU A 90 -9.81 -10.97 6.30
C LEU A 90 -10.51 -10.51 7.59
N ALA A 91 -9.82 -9.75 8.43
CA ALA A 91 -10.39 -9.22 9.67
C ALA A 91 -11.56 -8.26 9.40
N PHE A 92 -11.46 -7.45 8.36
CA PHE A 92 -12.53 -6.58 7.90
C PHE A 92 -13.75 -7.39 7.44
N GLU A 93 -13.56 -8.37 6.56
CA GLU A 93 -14.63 -9.23 6.07
C GLU A 93 -15.31 -10.03 7.21
N ASP A 94 -14.54 -10.49 8.18
CA ASP A 94 -15.06 -11.24 9.31
C ASP A 94 -15.79 -10.34 10.32
N ALA A 95 -15.24 -9.17 10.67
CA ALA A 95 -15.93 -8.18 11.49
C ALA A 95 -17.22 -7.68 10.82
N ARG A 96 -17.20 -7.50 9.48
CA ARG A 96 -18.35 -7.04 8.70
C ARG A 96 -19.56 -7.98 8.80
N LYS A 97 -19.34 -9.29 8.96
CA LYS A 97 -20.41 -10.29 9.15
C LYS A 97 -21.17 -10.11 10.47
N GLY A 98 -20.56 -9.47 11.47
CA GLY A 98 -21.21 -9.16 12.75
C GLY A 98 -22.03 -7.87 12.76
N LEU A 99 -22.19 -7.22 11.61
CA LEU A 99 -22.94 -5.97 11.45
C LEU A 99 -24.14 -6.14 10.51
N THR A 100 -25.23 -5.45 10.84
CA THR A 100 -26.30 -5.20 9.86
C THR A 100 -25.84 -4.17 8.82
N GLU A 101 -26.56 -4.08 7.69
CA GLU A 101 -26.29 -3.04 6.68
C GLU A 101 -26.40 -1.63 7.27
N GLU A 102 -27.39 -1.40 8.12
CA GLU A 102 -27.64 -0.10 8.75
C GLU A 102 -26.51 0.30 9.69
N GLU A 103 -26.06 -0.64 10.53
CA GLU A 103 -24.94 -0.41 11.45
C GLU A 103 -23.65 -0.14 10.68
N TYR A 104 -23.39 -0.90 9.62
CA TYR A 104 -22.21 -0.69 8.79
C TYR A 104 -22.25 0.67 8.07
N HIS A 105 -23.42 1.06 7.55
CA HIS A 105 -23.58 2.35 6.91
C HIS A 105 -23.38 3.50 7.91
N ASP A 106 -23.88 3.34 9.14
CA ASP A 106 -23.67 4.30 10.22
C ASP A 106 -22.19 4.44 10.60
N ILE A 107 -21.43 3.34 10.63
CA ILE A 107 -19.97 3.35 10.86
C ILE A 107 -19.22 4.08 9.74
N LEU A 108 -19.65 3.91 8.48
CA LEU A 108 -19.03 4.57 7.32
C LEU A 108 -19.41 6.05 7.20
N ASN A 109 -20.51 6.47 7.81
CA ASN A 109 -20.97 7.84 7.75
C ASN A 109 -20.08 8.73 8.62
N LEU A 110 -19.24 9.53 7.95
CA LEU A 110 -18.40 10.52 8.60
C LEU A 110 -19.26 11.61 9.21
N GLU A 111 -19.07 11.85 10.50
CA GLU A 111 -19.64 13.02 11.16
C GLU A 111 -18.77 14.25 10.85
N THR A 112 -19.41 15.40 10.68
CA THR A 112 -18.70 16.65 10.38
C THR A 112 -19.23 17.78 11.24
N ILE A 113 -18.32 18.61 11.74
CA ILE A 113 -18.65 19.83 12.48
C ILE A 113 -18.28 21.06 11.64
N PRO A 114 -19.12 22.12 11.63
CA PRO A 114 -18.84 23.32 10.86
C PRO A 114 -17.71 24.14 11.50
N ILE A 115 -16.79 24.65 10.67
CA ILE A 115 -15.76 25.61 11.06
C ILE A 115 -16.22 27.01 10.65
N LEU A 116 -16.32 27.92 11.62
CA LEU A 116 -16.82 29.28 11.45
C LEU A 116 -15.69 30.29 11.25
N ASP A 117 -15.91 31.28 10.39
CA ASP A 117 -15.00 32.41 10.19
C ASP A 117 -15.17 33.45 11.32
N LYS A 118 -14.35 34.51 11.29
CA LYS A 118 -14.41 35.62 12.24
C LYS A 118 -15.76 36.37 12.30
N ASN A 119 -16.64 36.16 11.32
CA ASN A 119 -17.97 36.76 11.24
C ASN A 119 -19.09 35.74 11.56
N GLY A 120 -18.74 34.53 12.00
CA GLY A 120 -19.69 33.46 12.32
C GLY A 120 -20.24 32.72 11.10
N LYS A 121 -19.66 32.89 9.91
CA LYS A 121 -20.07 32.19 8.69
C LYS A 121 -19.28 30.89 8.53
N VAL A 122 -19.97 29.79 8.22
CA VAL A 122 -19.32 28.51 7.89
C VAL A 122 -18.42 28.68 6.65
N PHE A 123 -17.12 28.41 6.78
CA PHE A 123 -16.18 28.44 5.65
C PHE A 123 -15.56 27.06 5.36
N ALA A 124 -15.64 26.13 6.31
CA ALA A 124 -15.19 24.75 6.14
C ALA A 124 -15.98 23.80 7.07
N HIS A 125 -15.78 22.51 6.90
CA HIS A 125 -16.23 21.47 7.84
C HIS A 125 -15.02 20.62 8.25
N GLU A 126 -14.96 20.25 9.51
CA GLU A 126 -13.99 19.30 10.06
C GLU A 126 -14.64 17.94 10.17
N GLN A 127 -13.94 16.89 9.72
CA GLN A 127 -14.37 15.51 9.91
C GLN A 127 -14.01 15.07 11.33
N VAL A 128 -14.99 14.52 12.05
CA VAL A 128 -14.80 14.01 13.40
C VAL A 128 -15.13 12.52 13.45
N PHE A 129 -14.35 11.78 14.24
CA PHE A 129 -14.61 10.37 14.46
C PHE A 129 -15.84 10.22 15.36
N LYS A 130 -16.89 9.61 14.81
CA LYS A 130 -18.07 9.23 15.57
C LYS A 130 -17.68 8.21 16.65
N GLU A 131 -18.17 8.39 17.86
CA GLU A 131 -18.02 7.39 18.91
C GLU A 131 -18.66 6.07 18.47
N GLN A 132 -17.90 4.99 18.52
CA GLN A 132 -18.36 3.69 18.04
C GLN A 132 -19.00 2.89 19.15
N ASN A 133 -20.19 2.36 18.87
CA ASN A 133 -20.86 1.46 19.78
C ASN A 133 -20.06 0.17 19.96
N ARG A 134 -19.87 -0.23 21.22
CA ARG A 134 -19.31 -1.53 21.59
C ARG A 134 -20.36 -2.61 21.37
N LYS A 135 -19.97 -3.75 20.78
CA LYS A 135 -20.92 -4.83 20.43
C LYS A 135 -20.66 -6.10 21.23
N VAL A 136 -21.73 -6.79 21.61
CA VAL A 136 -21.64 -8.07 22.33
C VAL A 136 -21.03 -9.15 21.43
N GLU A 137 -21.37 -9.12 20.13
CA GLU A 137 -20.84 -10.01 19.10
C GLU A 137 -19.32 -9.89 18.95
N PHE A 138 -18.77 -8.71 19.27
CA PHE A 138 -17.32 -8.44 19.27
C PHE A 138 -16.70 -8.56 20.67
N SER A 139 -17.37 -9.24 21.59
CA SER A 139 -16.94 -9.36 22.99
C SER A 139 -16.69 -8.01 23.67
N GLY A 140 -17.55 -7.02 23.39
CA GLY A 140 -17.47 -5.67 23.93
C GLY A 140 -16.49 -4.73 23.20
N ARG A 141 -15.92 -5.14 22.07
CA ARG A 141 -15.10 -4.27 21.21
C ARG A 141 -15.95 -3.41 20.27
N THR A 142 -15.39 -2.29 19.82
CA THR A 142 -15.91 -1.55 18.66
C THR A 142 -15.58 -2.29 17.36
N TYR A 143 -16.12 -1.83 16.23
CA TYR A 143 -15.84 -2.44 14.92
C TYR A 143 -14.35 -2.38 14.56
N TYR A 144 -13.70 -1.22 14.72
CA TYR A 144 -12.28 -1.10 14.40
C TYR A 144 -11.39 -1.84 15.41
N GLU A 145 -11.75 -1.85 16.70
CA GLU A 145 -11.06 -2.66 17.71
C GLU A 145 -11.14 -4.16 17.39
N GLU A 146 -12.28 -4.62 16.87
CA GLU A 146 -12.45 -6.02 16.43
C GLU A 146 -11.57 -6.34 15.22
N ILE A 147 -11.49 -5.43 14.24
CA ILE A 147 -10.60 -5.59 13.08
C ILE A 147 -9.14 -5.72 13.54
N ASP A 148 -8.66 -4.81 14.39
CA ASP A 148 -7.30 -4.87 14.89
C ASP A 148 -7.03 -6.15 15.68
N TYR A 149 -7.98 -6.56 16.53
CA TYR A 149 -7.88 -7.81 17.27
C TYR A 149 -7.79 -9.02 16.34
N GLN A 150 -8.71 -9.15 15.38
CA GLN A 150 -8.75 -10.27 14.45
C GLN A 150 -7.53 -10.30 13.53
N LYS A 151 -7.10 -9.15 13.00
CA LYS A 151 -5.86 -9.01 12.21
C LYS A 151 -4.68 -9.58 12.99
N GLU A 152 -4.50 -9.18 14.25
CA GLU A 152 -3.45 -9.73 15.10
C GLU A 152 -3.56 -11.24 15.32
N GLN A 153 -4.77 -11.77 15.54
CA GLN A 153 -4.96 -13.21 15.72
C GLN A 153 -4.65 -13.99 14.44
N ASN A 154 -5.07 -13.48 13.28
CA ASN A 154 -4.84 -14.09 11.98
C ASN A 154 -3.33 -14.17 11.68
N ILE A 155 -2.59 -13.10 11.95
CA ILE A 155 -1.13 -13.08 11.81
C ILE A 155 -0.47 -14.06 12.79
N LYS A 156 -0.83 -14.03 14.08
CA LYS A 156 -0.25 -14.93 15.10
C LYS A 156 -0.48 -16.41 14.78
N ARG A 157 -1.64 -16.75 14.22
CA ARG A 157 -2.00 -18.12 13.82
C ARG A 157 -1.31 -18.56 12.51
N GLY A 158 -0.71 -17.64 11.75
CA GLY A 158 -0.02 -17.95 10.50
C GLY A 158 -0.95 -18.46 9.41
N VAL A 159 -2.16 -17.89 9.33
CA VAL A 159 -3.22 -18.39 8.43
C VAL A 159 -2.92 -18.17 6.94
N PHE A 160 -2.00 -17.26 6.62
CA PHE A 160 -1.68 -16.89 5.24
C PHE A 160 -0.38 -17.52 4.74
N ASP A 161 -0.40 -18.05 3.52
CA ASP A 161 0.80 -18.31 2.73
C ASP A 161 1.12 -17.05 1.91
N ILE A 162 2.34 -16.54 2.05
CA ILE A 162 2.81 -15.33 1.38
C ILE A 162 3.90 -15.70 0.39
N TYR A 163 3.78 -15.20 -0.84
CA TYR A 163 4.67 -15.52 -1.94
C TYR A 163 5.21 -14.23 -2.56
N GLU A 164 6.48 -14.26 -2.95
CA GLU A 164 6.97 -13.32 -3.94
C GLU A 164 6.22 -13.54 -5.26
N ARG A 165 5.76 -12.45 -5.88
CA ARG A 165 4.93 -12.56 -7.08
C ARG A 165 4.89 -11.27 -7.87
N TYR A 166 4.56 -11.41 -9.15
CA TYR A 166 4.26 -10.33 -10.09
C TYR A 166 2.87 -10.52 -10.68
N GLU A 167 2.03 -9.49 -10.58
CA GLU A 167 0.67 -9.49 -11.10
C GLU A 167 0.50 -8.30 -12.06
N ILE A 168 -0.07 -8.54 -13.24
CA ILE A 168 -0.19 -7.52 -14.29
C ILE A 168 -1.65 -7.18 -14.53
N TYR A 169 -1.96 -5.88 -14.52
CA TYR A 169 -3.30 -5.32 -14.68
C TYR A 169 -3.37 -4.46 -15.95
N LYS A 170 -4.37 -4.71 -16.83
CA LYS A 170 -4.43 -4.14 -18.19
C LYS A 170 -5.30 -2.89 -18.32
N ASP A 171 -5.99 -2.54 -17.25
CA ASP A 171 -7.07 -1.56 -17.15
C ASP A 171 -6.66 -0.24 -16.52
N TYR A 172 -5.36 -0.03 -16.30
CA TYR A 172 -4.82 1.18 -15.70
C TYR A 172 -4.84 2.39 -16.66
N ALA A 173 -5.23 3.55 -16.13
CA ALA A 173 -5.27 4.81 -16.88
C ALA A 173 -3.87 5.30 -17.29
N TYR A 174 -2.86 5.00 -16.47
CA TYR A 174 -1.47 5.38 -16.66
C TYR A 174 -0.62 4.12 -16.71
N GLY A 175 -0.11 3.75 -17.90
CA GLY A 175 0.68 2.52 -18.07
C GLY A 175 -0.12 1.22 -18.00
N LEU A 176 0.62 0.10 -17.96
CA LEU A 176 0.09 -1.17 -17.49
C LEU A 176 0.32 -1.26 -15.99
N GLY A 177 -0.70 -1.67 -15.24
CA GLY A 177 -0.59 -1.89 -13.80
C GLY A 177 0.29 -3.11 -13.53
N LEU A 178 1.12 -3.03 -12.50
CA LEU A 178 1.98 -4.11 -12.05
C LEU A 178 2.02 -4.10 -10.52
N THR A 179 1.76 -5.24 -9.89
CA THR A 179 2.10 -5.42 -8.48
C THR A 179 3.31 -6.33 -8.40
N ILE A 180 4.32 -5.92 -7.64
CA ILE A 180 5.50 -6.73 -7.33
C ILE A 180 5.52 -6.94 -5.81
N VAL A 181 5.49 -8.20 -5.38
CA VAL A 181 5.71 -8.59 -3.99
C VAL A 181 7.10 -9.20 -3.87
N VAL A 182 7.93 -8.63 -2.99
CA VAL A 182 9.32 -9.07 -2.78
C VAL A 182 9.57 -9.47 -1.33
N ASN A 183 10.46 -10.44 -1.11
CA ASN A 183 10.87 -10.84 0.24
C ASN A 183 12.05 -10.00 0.73
N GLU A 184 11.83 -8.69 0.82
CA GLU A 184 12.78 -7.72 1.33
C GLU A 184 12.31 -7.21 2.69
N LYS A 185 13.27 -6.89 3.58
CA LYS A 185 12.93 -6.38 4.92
C LYS A 185 12.25 -5.00 4.85
N ASN A 186 12.72 -4.15 3.94
CA ASN A 186 12.22 -2.80 3.69
C ASN A 186 12.55 -2.41 2.24
N LEU A 187 11.84 -1.43 1.70
CA LEU A 187 12.03 -0.95 0.32
C LEU A 187 12.94 0.28 0.31
N ASP A 188 14.24 0.05 0.18
CA ASP A 188 15.18 1.08 -0.22
C ASP A 188 15.32 1.15 -1.76
N GLN A 189 16.13 2.10 -2.24
CA GLN A 189 16.35 2.25 -3.68
C GLN A 189 16.93 0.97 -4.30
N GLU A 190 17.85 0.29 -3.62
CA GLU A 190 18.52 -0.88 -4.15
C GLU A 190 17.54 -2.06 -4.26
N ALA A 191 16.71 -2.30 -3.25
CA ALA A 191 15.66 -3.31 -3.24
C ALA A 191 14.67 -3.09 -4.39
N VAL A 192 14.24 -1.85 -4.60
CA VAL A 192 13.33 -1.50 -5.70
C VAL A 192 13.98 -1.72 -7.07
N GLU A 193 15.22 -1.29 -7.26
CA GLU A 193 15.94 -1.50 -8.52
C GLU A 193 16.20 -2.99 -8.79
N ARG A 194 16.54 -3.77 -7.76
CA ARG A 194 16.70 -5.23 -7.85
C ARG A 194 15.39 -5.91 -8.24
N ALA A 195 14.28 -5.52 -7.63
CA ALA A 195 12.96 -6.04 -7.94
C ALA A 195 12.59 -5.85 -9.41
N ILE A 196 12.83 -4.64 -9.93
CA ILE A 196 12.57 -4.29 -11.34
C ILE A 196 13.50 -5.05 -12.28
N GLU A 197 14.80 -5.17 -11.97
CA GLU A 197 15.72 -5.93 -12.82
C GLU A 197 15.37 -7.43 -12.84
N ASN A 198 14.91 -7.99 -11.71
CA ASN A 198 14.43 -9.37 -11.66
C ASN A 198 13.14 -9.56 -12.48
N PHE A 199 12.21 -8.60 -12.45
CA PHE A 199 11.05 -8.58 -13.32
C PHE A 199 11.44 -8.57 -14.81
N TYR A 200 12.42 -7.75 -15.20
CA TYR A 200 12.95 -7.75 -16.57
C TYR A 200 13.59 -9.08 -16.95
N LYS A 201 14.43 -9.66 -16.08
CA LYS A 201 15.10 -10.95 -16.32
C LYS A 201 14.10 -12.09 -16.51
N ARG A 202 12.94 -12.01 -15.84
CA ARG A 202 11.85 -12.98 -15.96
C ARG A 202 10.95 -12.74 -17.19
N GLY A 203 11.23 -11.70 -17.98
CA GLY A 203 10.57 -11.43 -19.25
C GLY A 203 9.30 -10.60 -19.14
N GLU A 204 9.18 -9.75 -18.10
CA GLU A 204 8.05 -8.83 -17.92
C GLU A 204 6.67 -9.52 -17.91
N LYS A 205 6.58 -10.67 -17.24
CA LYS A 205 5.39 -11.52 -17.16
C LYS A 205 4.94 -11.74 -15.73
N THR A 206 3.70 -12.19 -15.56
CA THR A 206 3.21 -12.65 -14.26
C THR A 206 4.05 -13.83 -13.77
N TRP A 207 4.28 -13.88 -12.47
CA TRP A 207 5.09 -14.91 -11.83
C TRP A 207 4.68 -15.03 -10.37
N THR A 208 4.85 -16.20 -9.79
CA THR A 208 4.70 -16.45 -8.36
C THR A 208 5.78 -17.46 -8.01
N ASP A 209 6.44 -17.27 -6.87
CA ASP A 209 7.39 -18.26 -6.38
C ASP A 209 6.67 -19.57 -6.08
N ASP A 210 7.35 -20.69 -6.29
CA ASP A 210 6.77 -22.02 -6.05
C ASP A 210 6.66 -22.32 -4.55
N LYS A 211 7.40 -21.59 -3.72
CA LYS A 211 7.41 -21.76 -2.26
C LYS A 211 7.00 -20.47 -1.55
N PRO A 212 6.16 -20.56 -0.50
CA PRO A 212 5.90 -19.40 0.32
C PRO A 212 7.13 -19.04 1.14
N VAL A 213 7.21 -17.78 1.55
CA VAL A 213 8.17 -17.30 2.55
C VAL A 213 7.93 -18.05 3.86
N ASP A 214 8.99 -18.30 4.63
CA ASP A 214 8.86 -18.96 5.93
C ASP A 214 7.94 -18.16 6.86
N LYS A 215 6.84 -18.80 7.28
CA LYS A 215 5.82 -18.14 8.12
C LYS A 215 6.36 -17.69 9.46
N LYS A 216 7.25 -18.47 10.09
CA LYS A 216 7.75 -18.15 11.42
C LYS A 216 8.66 -16.94 11.37
N GLU A 217 9.52 -16.88 10.35
CA GLU A 217 10.38 -15.72 10.09
C GLU A 217 9.55 -14.47 9.78
N LEU A 218 8.52 -14.59 8.93
CA LEU A 218 7.66 -13.47 8.56
C LEU A 218 6.86 -12.91 9.75
N ILE A 219 6.28 -13.78 10.58
CA ILE A 219 5.57 -13.38 11.82
C ILE A 219 6.55 -12.75 12.81
N LYS A 220 7.77 -13.28 12.95
CA LYS A 220 8.80 -12.68 13.81
C LYS A 220 9.12 -11.26 13.32
N LEU A 221 9.34 -11.09 12.03
CA LEU A 221 9.62 -9.80 11.42
C LEU A 221 8.45 -8.81 11.62
N TYR A 222 7.21 -9.28 11.48
CA TYR A 222 6.01 -8.46 11.73
C TYR A 222 6.00 -7.87 13.14
N ASN A 223 6.28 -8.70 14.15
CA ASN A 223 6.33 -8.24 15.54
C ASN A 223 7.51 -7.27 15.79
N GLU A 224 8.63 -7.42 15.09
CA GLU A 224 9.77 -6.49 15.20
C GLU A 224 9.47 -5.12 14.58
N VAL A 225 8.77 -5.11 13.45
CA VAL A 225 8.55 -3.92 12.61
C VAL A 225 7.29 -3.16 13.00
N PHE A 226 6.15 -3.83 13.14
CA PHE A 226 4.85 -3.17 13.32
C PHE A 226 4.46 -3.03 14.79
N LYS A 227 4.74 -4.04 15.64
CA LYS A 227 4.38 -3.95 17.06
C LYS A 227 5.25 -3.03 17.90
N LYS A 228 6.54 -2.88 17.58
CA LYS A 228 7.39 -1.92 18.31
C LYS A 228 7.02 -0.46 18.05
N THR A 229 6.32 -0.18 16.95
CA THR A 229 5.94 1.18 16.55
C THR A 229 4.65 1.64 17.23
N ASN A 230 3.76 0.71 17.60
CA ASN A 230 2.48 1.01 18.27
C ASN A 230 2.55 1.05 19.81
N CYS A 231 3.67 0.65 20.43
CA CYS A 231 3.85 0.76 21.89
C CYS A 231 4.26 2.16 22.38
N GLY A 232 4.31 3.18 21.51
CA GLY A 232 4.65 4.56 21.88
C GLY A 232 3.49 5.43 22.39
N SER A 233 2.25 4.97 22.29
CA SER A 233 1.06 5.81 22.53
C SER A 233 -0.03 5.19 23.41
N ALA A 234 0.24 4.05 24.05
CA ALA A 234 -0.70 3.40 24.97
C ALA A 234 -0.05 3.02 26.30
N GLU A 235 0.67 3.96 26.93
CA GLU A 235 0.69 3.99 28.40
C GLU A 235 -0.62 4.62 28.85
N ILE A 236 -1.68 3.81 28.90
CA ILE A 236 -2.80 4.12 29.78
C ILE A 236 -2.23 4.01 31.19
N LYS A 237 -1.82 5.15 31.75
CA LYS A 237 -1.62 5.27 33.19
C LYS A 237 -2.98 5.06 33.84
N MET A 238 -3.16 3.89 34.42
CA MET A 238 -4.17 3.71 35.46
C MET A 238 -3.56 4.24 36.74
N ASP A 239 -3.92 5.47 37.09
CA ASP A 239 -3.92 5.96 38.48
C ASP A 239 -5.38 6.29 38.85
#